data_AF-A0A4U8Q142-F1
#
_entry.id   AF-A0A4U8Q142-F1
#
_cell.length_a   1.000
_cell.length_b   1.000
_cell.length_c   1.000
_cell.angle_alpha   90.00
_cell.angle_beta   90.00
_cell.angle_gamma   90.00
#
_symmetry.space_group_name_H-M   'P 1'
#
loop_
_entity.id
_entity.type
_entity.pdbx_description
1 polymer ?
#
loop_
_entity_poly.entity_id
_entity_poly.type
_entity_poly.pdbx_seq_one_letter_code
_entity_poly.pdbx_strand_id
1 'polypeptide(L)'
;MYPKKRKYLTYTIIIILGVCTALLSAIMGLDKLSIYINNNDYELTRIDLFQIIFVSDNYSIYPYLSKNDVTILFLPISYYFISLMIGCSSFLLKDRSYFNFIYTRAGSKSKSIKIMKCPCMKMSMCFIFVFNCMLYIISHKCYLSGLLISENQLISLLILHSINSILLINFLQEVIFQVYCNKGVAEAFFTGTIALIIITIADMTIANINILLFNNQNYFIDGIILNIVFFLLVKYRKPVRSIQLPY
;
A
#
# COMPACT_ATOMS: atom_id res chain seq x y z
N MET A 1 -17.06 22.75 -5.70
CA MET A 1 -17.96 21.59 -5.93
C MET A 1 -17.39 20.82 -7.13
N TYR A 2 -16.76 19.66 -6.93
CA TYR A 2 -16.22 18.88 -8.07
C TYR A 2 -17.39 18.38 -8.94
N PRO A 3 -17.41 18.65 -10.26
CA PRO A 3 -18.50 18.20 -11.12
C PRO A 3 -18.60 16.67 -11.07
N LYS A 4 -19.80 16.13 -10.86
CA LYS A 4 -20.05 14.68 -10.67
C LYS A 4 -19.33 13.82 -11.72
N LYS A 5 -19.31 14.27 -12.98
CA LYS A 5 -18.63 13.61 -14.11
C LYS A 5 -17.12 13.40 -13.89
N ARG A 6 -16.40 14.37 -13.30
CA ARG A 6 -14.96 14.23 -13.02
C ARG A 6 -14.69 13.22 -11.90
N LYS A 7 -15.58 13.11 -10.91
CA LYS A 7 -15.43 12.11 -9.83
C LYS A 7 -15.51 10.70 -10.38
N TYR A 8 -16.51 10.41 -11.22
CA TYR A 8 -16.65 9.09 -11.85
C TYR A 8 -15.42 8.74 -12.68
N LEU A 9 -14.94 9.66 -13.52
CA LEU A 9 -13.72 9.47 -14.31
C LEU A 9 -12.52 9.10 -13.43
N THR A 10 -12.30 9.80 -12.32
CA THR A 10 -11.19 9.49 -11.41
C THR A 10 -11.28 8.09 -10.81
N TYR A 11 -12.47 7.67 -10.34
CA TYR A 11 -12.65 6.32 -9.83
C TYR A 11 -12.48 5.25 -10.93
N THR A 12 -12.97 5.49 -12.14
CA THR A 12 -12.74 4.58 -13.27
C THR A 12 -11.26 4.42 -13.57
N ILE A 13 -10.48 5.51 -13.58
CA ILE A 13 -9.02 5.46 -13.78
C ILE A 13 -8.36 4.65 -12.65
N ILE A 14 -8.77 4.85 -11.40
CA ILE A 14 -8.23 4.12 -10.25
C ILE A 14 -8.54 2.62 -10.35
N ILE A 15 -9.76 2.26 -10.79
CA ILE A 15 -10.15 0.85 -11.01
C ILE A 15 -9.26 0.24 -12.09
N ILE A 16 -9.09 0.93 -13.24
CA ILE A 16 -8.22 0.46 -14.32
C ILE A 16 -6.78 0.27 -13.82
N LEU A 17 -6.24 1.25 -13.07
CA LEU A 17 -4.91 1.14 -12.47
C LEU A 17 -4.80 -0.05 -11.51
N GLY A 18 -5.81 -0.28 -10.66
CA GLY A 18 -5.85 -1.43 -9.75
C GLY A 18 -5.87 -2.77 -10.49
N VAL A 19 -6.65 -2.87 -11.58
CA VAL A 19 -6.70 -4.07 -12.43
C VAL A 19 -5.36 -4.29 -13.14
N CYS A 20 -4.81 -3.26 -13.79
CA CYS A 20 -3.53 -3.36 -14.51
C CYS A 20 -2.37 -3.73 -13.58
N THR A 21 -2.30 -3.11 -12.40
CA THR A 21 -1.25 -3.42 -11.42
C THR A 21 -1.38 -4.84 -10.88
N ALA A 22 -2.58 -5.33 -10.62
CA ALA A 22 -2.81 -6.71 -10.20
C ALA A 22 -2.41 -7.71 -11.30
N LEU A 23 -2.78 -7.44 -12.56
CA LEU A 23 -2.42 -8.29 -13.71
C LEU A 23 -0.90 -8.34 -13.91
N LEU A 24 -0.22 -7.19 -13.91
CA LEU A 24 1.24 -7.14 -14.04
C LEU A 24 1.93 -7.87 -12.89
N SER A 25 1.46 -7.66 -11.66
CA SER A 25 2.01 -8.34 -10.48
C SER A 25 1.82 -9.85 -10.56
N ALA A 26 0.65 -10.30 -11.02
CA ALA A 26 0.37 -11.71 -11.21
C ALA A 26 1.21 -12.32 -12.34
N ILE A 27 1.37 -11.65 -13.48
CA ILE A 27 2.23 -12.14 -14.58
C ILE A 27 3.66 -12.30 -14.09
N MET A 28 4.22 -11.31 -13.41
CA MET A 28 5.57 -11.38 -12.86
C MET A 28 5.71 -12.46 -11.78
N GLY A 29 4.70 -12.62 -10.92
CA GLY A 29 4.68 -13.67 -9.91
C GLY A 29 4.61 -15.07 -10.51
N LEU A 30 3.75 -15.26 -11.52
CA LEU A 30 3.60 -16.53 -12.24
C LEU A 30 4.86 -16.89 -13.03
N ASP A 31 5.52 -15.92 -13.65
CA ASP A 31 6.78 -16.14 -14.37
C ASP A 31 7.85 -16.69 -13.42
N LYS A 32 8.00 -16.11 -12.23
CA LYS A 32 8.90 -16.63 -11.19
C LYS A 32 8.51 -18.02 -10.70
N LEU A 33 7.22 -18.27 -10.53
CA LEU A 33 6.71 -19.56 -10.08
C LEU A 33 6.87 -20.66 -11.14
N SER A 34 6.82 -20.32 -12.43
CA SER A 34 6.89 -21.27 -13.54
C SER A 34 8.19 -22.10 -13.55
N ILE A 35 9.30 -21.51 -13.07
CA ILE A 35 10.60 -22.19 -12.94
C ILE A 35 10.49 -23.40 -12.00
N TYR A 36 9.64 -23.31 -10.98
CA TYR A 36 9.45 -24.37 -9.99
C TYR A 36 8.38 -25.39 -10.40
N ILE A 37 7.38 -24.97 -11.19
CA ILE A 37 6.40 -25.88 -11.79
C ILE A 37 7.09 -26.86 -12.74
N ASN A 38 7.97 -26.35 -13.61
CA ASN A 38 8.60 -27.14 -14.65
C ASN A 38 9.63 -28.15 -14.12
N ASN A 39 10.12 -27.97 -12.89
CA ASN A 39 11.12 -28.84 -12.28
C ASN A 39 10.50 -29.98 -11.43
N ASN A 40 9.17 -30.13 -11.38
CA ASN A 40 8.42 -31.17 -10.66
C ASN A 40 8.69 -31.32 -9.13
N ASP A 41 9.43 -30.40 -8.51
CA ASP A 41 9.84 -30.54 -7.09
C ASP A 41 8.83 -29.94 -6.09
N TYR A 42 7.82 -29.19 -6.55
CA TYR A 42 6.92 -28.44 -5.65
C TYR A 42 5.52 -28.25 -6.23
N GLU A 43 4.49 -28.73 -5.52
CA GLU A 43 3.09 -28.43 -5.84
C GLU A 43 2.72 -27.03 -5.38
N LEU A 44 2.50 -26.13 -6.34
CA LEU A 44 2.10 -24.77 -6.03
C LEU A 44 0.65 -24.67 -5.56
N THR A 45 0.46 -23.81 -4.58
CA THR A 45 -0.83 -23.46 -3.98
C THR A 45 -1.21 -22.03 -4.31
N ARG A 46 -2.50 -21.69 -4.11
CA ARG A 46 -3.01 -20.32 -4.31
C ARG A 46 -2.27 -19.27 -3.47
N ILE A 47 -1.71 -19.67 -2.33
CA ILE A 47 -1.03 -18.76 -1.39
C ILE A 47 0.33 -18.34 -1.91
N ASP A 48 0.99 -19.17 -2.70
CA ASP A 48 2.35 -18.95 -3.17
C ASP A 48 2.42 -17.69 -4.07
N LEU A 49 1.35 -17.45 -4.84
CA LEU A 49 1.19 -16.21 -5.61
C LEU A 49 1.16 -14.97 -4.71
N PHE A 50 0.39 -15.02 -3.61
CA PHE A 50 0.33 -13.91 -2.65
C PHE A 50 1.66 -13.73 -1.91
N GLN A 51 2.33 -14.82 -1.58
CA GLN A 51 3.63 -14.79 -0.92
C GLN A 51 4.74 -14.23 -1.79
N ILE A 52 4.65 -14.33 -3.12
CA ILE A 52 5.60 -13.66 -4.01
C ILE A 52 5.22 -12.20 -4.22
N ILE A 53 3.94 -11.91 -4.45
CA ILE A 53 3.50 -10.54 -4.74
C ILE A 53 3.68 -9.62 -3.52
N PHE A 54 3.42 -10.13 -2.32
CA PHE A 54 3.61 -9.39 -1.08
C PHE A 54 4.89 -9.76 -0.33
N VAL A 55 5.65 -10.72 -0.85
CA VAL A 55 6.95 -11.20 -0.34
C VAL A 55 6.85 -11.71 1.09
N SER A 56 6.91 -13.03 1.25
CA SER A 56 7.01 -13.65 2.58
C SER A 56 8.44 -13.62 3.10
N ASP A 57 8.59 -13.39 4.41
CA ASP A 57 9.84 -13.52 5.14
C ASP A 57 10.23 -14.98 5.44
N ASN A 58 9.35 -15.92 5.10
CA ASN A 58 9.56 -17.36 5.29
C ASN A 58 10.47 -17.98 4.20
N TYR A 59 11.64 -17.37 3.96
CA TYR A 59 12.64 -17.81 2.97
C TYR A 59 13.15 -19.25 3.21
N SER A 60 13.05 -19.77 4.43
CA SER A 60 13.45 -21.15 4.77
C SER A 60 12.40 -22.20 4.39
N ILE A 61 11.16 -21.78 4.16
CA ILE A 61 10.01 -22.68 3.90
C ILE A 61 9.75 -22.77 2.40
N TYR A 62 9.88 -21.65 1.69
CA TYR A 62 9.48 -21.54 0.29
C TYR A 62 10.68 -21.49 -0.64
N PRO A 63 10.90 -22.52 -1.48
CA PRO A 63 12.09 -22.62 -2.33
C PRO A 63 12.15 -21.52 -3.40
N TYR A 64 10.99 -20.94 -3.75
CA TYR A 64 10.88 -19.82 -4.69
C TYR A 64 11.16 -18.44 -4.09
N LEU A 65 11.40 -18.35 -2.77
CA LEU A 65 11.78 -17.11 -2.10
C LEU A 65 13.26 -17.17 -1.71
N SER A 66 14.07 -16.30 -2.30
CA SER A 66 15.49 -16.18 -1.96
C SER A 66 15.76 -14.83 -1.29
N LYS A 67 16.46 -14.84 -0.14
CA LYS A 67 16.93 -13.62 0.53
C LYS A 67 17.86 -12.78 -0.36
N ASN A 68 18.54 -13.44 -1.30
CA ASN A 68 19.49 -12.80 -2.21
C ASN A 68 18.79 -12.22 -3.45
N ASP A 69 17.53 -12.58 -3.70
CA ASP A 69 16.78 -12.09 -4.85
C ASP A 69 15.98 -10.82 -4.49
N VAL A 70 16.69 -9.69 -4.48
CA VAL A 70 16.13 -8.34 -4.24
C VAL A 70 15.05 -7.98 -5.27
N THR A 71 15.05 -8.61 -6.45
CA THR A 71 14.07 -8.30 -7.50
C THR A 71 12.64 -8.69 -7.10
N ILE A 72 12.48 -9.62 -6.15
CA ILE A 72 11.17 -10.02 -5.59
C ILE A 72 10.49 -8.83 -4.89
N LEU A 73 11.26 -7.91 -4.31
CA LEU A 73 10.73 -6.73 -3.58
C LEU A 73 10.15 -5.66 -4.50
N PHE A 74 10.43 -5.72 -5.80
CA PHE A 74 9.85 -4.78 -6.75
C PHE A 74 8.32 -4.82 -6.73
N LEU A 75 7.74 -6.02 -6.56
CA LEU A 75 6.30 -6.24 -6.53
C LEU A 75 5.62 -5.49 -5.36
N PRO A 76 5.95 -5.75 -4.09
CA PRO A 76 5.32 -5.03 -2.98
C PRO A 76 5.66 -3.54 -3.02
N ILE A 77 6.88 -3.13 -3.38
CA ILE A 77 7.26 -1.71 -3.51
C ILE A 77 6.36 -1.00 -4.54
N SER A 78 6.15 -1.59 -5.71
CA SER A 78 5.34 -0.99 -6.77
C SER A 78 3.88 -0.81 -6.33
N TYR A 79 3.32 -1.81 -5.64
CA TYR A 79 1.98 -1.75 -5.06
C TYR A 79 1.84 -0.58 -4.07
N TYR A 80 2.73 -0.50 -3.07
CA TYR A 80 2.68 0.56 -2.06
C TYR A 80 2.98 1.93 -2.67
N PHE A 81 3.90 2.02 -3.63
CA PHE A 81 4.24 3.28 -4.29
C PHE A 81 3.04 3.85 -5.07
N ILE A 82 2.36 3.03 -5.87
CA ILE A 82 1.19 3.46 -6.65
C ILE A 82 0.05 3.87 -5.71
N SER A 83 -0.20 3.06 -4.68
CA SER A 83 -1.22 3.36 -3.65
C SER A 83 -0.93 4.70 -2.95
N LEU A 84 0.34 4.97 -2.64
CA LEU A 84 0.78 6.21 -2.00
C LEU A 84 0.61 7.42 -2.92
N MET A 85 0.95 7.30 -4.20
CA MET A 85 0.75 8.36 -5.20
C MET A 85 -0.72 8.69 -5.38
N ILE A 86 -1.60 7.68 -5.47
CA ILE A 86 -3.05 7.86 -5.50
C ILE A 86 -3.52 8.55 -4.21
N GLY A 87 -3.03 8.07 -3.07
CA GLY A 87 -3.30 8.61 -1.73
C GLY A 87 -2.76 10.03 -1.49
N CYS A 88 -1.89 10.55 -2.34
CA CYS A 88 -1.34 11.91 -2.20
C CYS A 88 -1.69 12.84 -3.39
N SER A 89 -2.37 12.32 -4.40
CA SER A 89 -2.65 13.01 -5.67
C SER A 89 -3.40 14.35 -5.53
N SER A 90 -4.25 14.53 -4.50
CA SER A 90 -5.01 15.76 -4.31
C SER A 90 -4.15 16.98 -4.00
N PHE A 91 -2.94 16.77 -3.48
CA PHE A 91 -2.05 17.84 -3.05
C PHE A 91 -0.67 17.77 -3.73
N LEU A 92 -0.16 16.59 -4.10
CA LEU A 92 1.09 16.49 -4.86
C LEU A 92 0.96 17.00 -6.30
N LEU A 93 -0.24 17.01 -6.88
CA LEU A 93 -0.50 17.58 -8.21
C LEU A 93 -0.78 19.10 -8.16
N LYS A 94 -0.51 19.76 -7.03
CA LYS A 94 -0.83 21.16 -6.78
C LYS A 94 0.35 21.86 -6.14
N ASP A 95 0.63 23.08 -6.59
CA ASP A 95 1.64 23.90 -5.94
C ASP A 95 1.34 24.14 -4.47
N ARG A 96 2.38 24.41 -3.70
CA ARG A 96 2.30 24.66 -2.26
C ARG A 96 1.30 25.76 -1.89
N SER A 97 1.15 26.77 -2.76
CA SER A 97 0.19 27.87 -2.60
C SER A 97 -1.26 27.41 -2.52
N TYR A 98 -1.58 26.20 -3.03
CA TYR A 98 -2.92 25.63 -2.97
C TYR A 98 -3.38 25.34 -1.54
N PHE A 99 -2.47 24.96 -0.63
CA PHE A 99 -2.81 24.80 0.79
C PHE A 99 -3.24 26.13 1.40
N ASN A 100 -2.50 27.20 1.16
CA ASN A 100 -2.82 28.54 1.67
C ASN A 100 -4.18 29.01 1.14
N PHE A 101 -4.47 28.77 -0.13
CA PHE A 101 -5.76 29.08 -0.74
C PHE A 101 -6.93 28.31 -0.11
N ILE A 102 -6.76 27.02 0.20
CA ILE A 102 -7.80 26.25 0.90
C ILE A 102 -7.94 26.72 2.35
N TYR A 103 -6.82 27.07 3.00
CA TYR A 103 -6.81 27.56 4.37
C TYR A 103 -7.60 28.85 4.55
N THR A 104 -7.35 29.85 3.71
CA THR A 104 -8.07 31.14 3.74
C THR A 104 -9.57 30.97 3.52
N ARG A 105 -9.99 30.02 2.68
CA ARG A 105 -11.41 29.75 2.42
C ARG A 105 -12.11 28.92 3.49
N ALA A 106 -11.42 27.97 4.11
CA ALA A 106 -12.02 27.07 5.08
C ALA A 106 -12.10 27.69 6.50
N GLY A 107 -11.27 28.69 6.78
CA GLY A 107 -11.22 29.40 8.07
C GLY A 107 -10.75 28.54 9.26
N SER A 108 -10.33 27.30 9.01
CA SER A 108 -9.87 26.38 10.04
C SER A 108 -8.90 25.36 9.45
N LYS A 109 -7.77 25.18 10.14
CA LYS A 109 -6.73 24.20 9.76
C LYS A 109 -7.29 22.78 9.64
N SER A 110 -8.13 22.37 10.59
CA SER A 110 -8.75 21.04 10.59
C SER A 110 -9.62 20.81 9.36
N LYS A 111 -10.42 21.82 8.98
CA LYS A 111 -11.27 21.75 7.78
C LYS A 111 -10.43 21.68 6.50
N SER A 112 -9.36 22.47 6.40
CA SER A 112 -8.47 22.47 5.23
C SER A 112 -7.80 21.12 5.00
N ILE A 113 -7.26 20.53 6.08
CA ILE A 113 -6.66 19.19 6.04
C ILE A 113 -7.69 18.16 5.58
N LYS A 114 -8.89 18.18 6.16
CA LYS A 114 -9.97 17.26 5.79
C LYS A 114 -10.36 17.40 4.31
N ILE A 115 -10.45 18.61 3.78
CA ILE A 115 -10.78 18.87 2.38
C ILE A 115 -9.71 18.30 1.45
N MET A 116 -8.43 18.44 1.79
CA MET A 116 -7.32 17.95 0.96
C MET A 116 -7.14 16.44 1.06
N LYS A 117 -7.23 15.84 2.25
CA LYS A 117 -6.89 14.43 2.46
C LYS A 117 -8.03 13.45 2.27
N CYS A 118 -9.26 13.81 2.65
CA CYS A 118 -10.40 12.88 2.68
C CYS A 118 -10.73 12.26 1.30
N PRO A 119 -10.68 13.00 0.18
CA PRO A 119 -10.88 12.39 -1.14
C PRO A 119 -9.82 11.34 -1.48
N CYS A 120 -8.56 11.60 -1.12
CA CYS A 120 -7.44 10.70 -1.44
C CYS A 120 -7.49 9.38 -0.69
N MET A 121 -7.88 9.38 0.59
CA MET A 121 -8.01 8.12 1.32
C MET A 121 -9.05 7.19 0.69
N LYS A 122 -10.17 7.74 0.19
CA LYS A 122 -11.17 6.93 -0.52
C LYS A 122 -10.63 6.37 -1.83
N MET A 123 -9.76 7.11 -2.50
CA MET A 123 -9.10 6.69 -3.74
C MET A 123 -8.09 5.56 -3.49
N SER A 124 -7.24 5.68 -2.47
CA SER A 124 -6.30 4.60 -2.11
C SER A 124 -7.02 3.35 -1.61
N MET A 125 -8.08 3.50 -0.79
CA MET A 125 -8.92 2.38 -0.37
C MET A 125 -9.54 1.65 -1.58
N CYS A 126 -10.05 2.40 -2.57
CA CYS A 126 -10.61 1.83 -3.79
C CYS A 126 -9.55 1.07 -4.60
N PHE A 127 -8.34 1.64 -4.76
CA PHE A 127 -7.22 0.98 -5.42
C PHE A 127 -6.86 -0.34 -4.73
N ILE A 128 -6.62 -0.30 -3.41
CA ILE A 128 -6.24 -1.47 -2.60
C ILE A 128 -7.29 -2.57 -2.71
N PHE A 129 -8.57 -2.21 -2.62
CA PHE A 129 -9.66 -3.16 -2.73
C PHE A 129 -9.71 -3.83 -4.11
N VAL A 130 -9.67 -3.03 -5.19
CA VAL A 130 -9.70 -3.55 -6.56
C VAL A 130 -8.50 -4.46 -6.83
N PHE A 131 -7.31 -4.06 -6.40
CA PHE A 131 -6.09 -4.83 -6.56
C PHE A 131 -6.21 -6.21 -5.90
N ASN A 132 -6.62 -6.26 -4.63
CA ASN A 132 -6.74 -7.51 -3.88
C ASN A 132 -7.86 -8.42 -4.42
N CYS A 133 -9.00 -7.85 -4.83
CA CYS A 133 -10.06 -8.61 -5.49
C CYS A 133 -9.58 -9.24 -6.81
N MET A 134 -8.84 -8.48 -7.62
CA MET A 134 -8.30 -8.99 -8.89
C MET A 134 -7.27 -10.08 -8.67
N LEU A 135 -6.35 -9.92 -7.71
CA LEU A 135 -5.41 -10.98 -7.35
C LEU A 135 -6.11 -12.25 -6.86
N TYR A 136 -7.16 -12.11 -6.05
CA TYR A 136 -7.99 -13.24 -5.63
C TYR A 136 -8.59 -13.99 -6.83
N ILE A 137 -9.21 -13.28 -7.77
CA ILE A 137 -9.78 -13.87 -8.98
C ILE A 137 -8.71 -14.59 -9.82
N ILE A 138 -7.53 -13.97 -9.98
CA ILE A 138 -6.42 -14.56 -10.76
C ILE A 138 -5.90 -15.82 -10.06
N SER A 139 -5.65 -15.77 -8.75
CA SER A 139 -5.17 -16.91 -7.98
C SER A 139 -6.10 -18.13 -8.11
N HIS A 140 -7.41 -17.89 -8.10
CA HIS A 140 -8.41 -18.95 -8.25
C HIS A 140 -8.44 -19.54 -9.67
N LYS A 141 -8.12 -18.76 -10.71
CA LYS A 141 -8.08 -19.26 -12.09
C LYS A 141 -6.79 -19.99 -12.42
N CYS A 142 -5.66 -19.56 -11.85
CA CYS A 142 -4.34 -20.12 -12.17
C CYS A 142 -3.99 -21.39 -11.38
N TYR A 143 -4.51 -21.55 -10.15
CA TYR A 143 -4.21 -22.71 -9.30
C TYR A 143 -5.47 -23.53 -9.03
N LEU A 144 -5.51 -24.71 -9.66
CA LEU A 144 -6.57 -25.73 -9.52
C LEU A 144 -6.29 -26.72 -8.37
N SER A 145 -5.02 -26.91 -8.00
CA SER A 145 -4.56 -27.80 -6.92
C SER A 145 -4.85 -27.23 -5.53
N GLY A 146 -5.04 -28.14 -4.58
CA GLY A 146 -5.66 -27.92 -3.27
C GLY A 146 -5.12 -26.74 -2.46
N LEU A 147 -6.01 -26.21 -1.64
CA LEU A 147 -5.71 -25.20 -0.65
C LEU A 147 -5.00 -25.84 0.56
N LEU A 148 -3.75 -25.47 0.83
CA LEU A 148 -3.06 -25.83 2.08
C LEU A 148 -3.72 -25.16 3.30
N ILE A 149 -4.53 -24.14 3.07
CA ILE A 149 -5.18 -23.26 4.06
C ILE A 149 -6.64 -23.07 3.65
N SER A 150 -7.59 -23.11 4.58
CA SER A 150 -9.01 -22.95 4.24
C SER A 150 -9.31 -21.62 3.51
N GLU A 151 -10.30 -21.60 2.61
CA GLU A 151 -10.69 -20.39 1.88
C GLU A 151 -10.99 -19.20 2.81
N ASN A 152 -11.63 -19.48 3.94
CA ASN A 152 -11.94 -18.48 4.97
C ASN A 152 -10.68 -17.84 5.55
N GLN A 153 -9.61 -18.62 5.75
CA GLN A 153 -8.34 -18.08 6.24
C GLN A 153 -7.66 -17.20 5.18
N LEU A 154 -7.68 -17.60 3.91
CA LEU A 154 -7.14 -16.77 2.81
C LEU A 154 -7.87 -15.42 2.70
N ILE A 155 -9.20 -15.44 2.74
CA ILE A 155 -10.01 -14.22 2.74
C ILE A 155 -9.68 -13.34 3.96
N SER A 156 -9.54 -13.94 5.14
CA SER A 156 -9.18 -13.21 6.36
C SER A 156 -7.81 -12.54 6.25
N LEU A 157 -6.83 -13.24 5.69
CA LEU A 157 -5.48 -12.71 5.44
C LEU A 157 -5.53 -11.52 4.47
N LEU A 158 -6.31 -11.61 3.39
CA LEU A 158 -6.47 -10.51 2.42
C LEU A 158 -7.17 -9.28 3.02
N ILE A 159 -8.18 -9.49 3.85
CA ILE A 159 -8.86 -8.40 4.57
C ILE A 159 -7.88 -7.71 5.51
N LEU A 160 -7.13 -8.47 6.30
CA LEU A 160 -6.14 -7.90 7.23
C LEU A 160 -5.04 -7.16 6.49
N HIS A 161 -4.52 -7.73 5.40
CA HIS A 161 -3.53 -7.07 4.54
C HIS A 161 -4.07 -5.74 3.99
N SER A 162 -5.31 -5.73 3.51
CA SER A 162 -5.96 -4.51 3.01
C SER A 162 -6.04 -3.42 4.08
N ILE A 163 -6.42 -3.79 5.31
CA ILE A 163 -6.52 -2.87 6.45
C ILE A 163 -5.14 -2.29 6.82
N ASN A 164 -4.13 -3.16 6.95
CA ASN A 164 -2.77 -2.76 7.27
C ASN A 164 -2.21 -1.80 6.20
N SER A 165 -2.42 -2.13 4.92
CA SER A 165 -2.00 -1.30 3.79
C SER A 165 -2.69 0.06 3.79
N ILE A 166 -3.99 0.13 4.08
CA ILE A 166 -4.71 1.40 4.21
C ILE A 166 -4.12 2.25 5.35
N LEU A 167 -3.85 1.65 6.51
CA LEU A 167 -3.33 2.37 7.67
C LEU A 167 -1.91 2.87 7.44
N LEU A 168 -1.05 2.07 6.82
CA LEU A 168 0.29 2.48 6.45
C LEU A 168 0.28 3.64 5.44
N ILE A 169 -0.54 3.55 4.38
CA ILE A 169 -0.67 4.62 3.40
C ILE A 169 -1.21 5.90 4.04
N ASN A 170 -2.14 5.79 5.00
CA ASN A 170 -2.64 6.94 5.74
C ASN A 170 -1.54 7.59 6.59
N PHE A 171 -0.70 6.78 7.26
CA PHE A 171 0.44 7.27 8.02
C PHE A 171 1.46 7.99 7.13
N LEU A 172 1.84 7.38 6.00
CA LEU A 172 2.77 7.99 5.04
C LEU A 172 2.19 9.26 4.41
N GLN A 173 0.89 9.26 4.08
CA GLN A 173 0.20 10.46 3.58
C GLN A 173 0.25 11.61 4.60
N GLU A 174 0.21 11.34 5.91
CA GLU A 174 0.42 12.38 6.93
C GLU A 174 1.84 12.93 6.90
N VAL A 175 2.85 12.07 6.85
CA VAL A 175 4.26 12.51 6.77
C VAL A 175 4.49 13.37 5.53
N ILE A 176 4.04 12.91 4.37
CA ILE A 176 4.19 13.61 3.09
C ILE A 176 3.44 14.95 3.12
N PHE A 177 2.22 14.97 3.64
CA PHE A 177 1.42 16.20 3.72
C PHE A 177 2.08 17.26 4.60
N GLN A 178 2.73 16.86 5.70
CA GLN A 178 3.47 17.78 6.57
C GLN A 178 4.66 18.41 5.83
N VAL A 179 5.43 17.60 5.10
CA VAL A 179 6.54 18.11 4.30
C VAL A 179 6.04 19.00 3.16
N TYR A 180 4.91 18.65 2.53
CA TYR A 180 4.27 19.45 1.49
C TYR A 180 3.92 20.86 1.97
N CYS A 181 3.32 20.98 3.16
CA CYS A 181 2.99 22.29 3.74
C CYS A 181 4.25 23.14 4.04
N ASN A 182 5.37 22.50 4.41
CA ASN A 182 6.56 23.18 4.92
C ASN A 182 7.63 23.46 3.87
N LYS A 183 7.87 22.52 2.95
CA LYS A 183 8.99 22.54 2.00
C LYS A 183 8.51 22.62 0.55
N GLY A 184 7.41 21.96 0.20
CA GLY A 184 6.84 21.99 -1.14
C GLY A 184 6.61 20.60 -1.73
N VAL A 185 6.27 20.57 -3.01
CA VAL A 185 5.86 19.33 -3.72
C VAL A 185 7.03 18.36 -3.87
N ALA A 186 8.19 18.85 -4.32
CA ALA A 186 9.34 18.01 -4.62
C ALA A 186 9.86 17.29 -3.36
N GLU A 187 10.05 18.02 -2.26
CA GLU A 187 10.52 17.47 -1.00
C GLU A 187 9.51 16.50 -0.39
N ALA A 188 8.20 16.77 -0.55
CA ALA A 188 7.16 15.87 -0.09
C ALA A 188 7.21 14.54 -0.85
N PHE A 189 7.35 14.59 -2.18
CA PHE A 189 7.50 13.40 -3.01
C PHE A 189 8.75 12.59 -2.64
N PHE A 190 9.91 13.25 -2.49
CA PHE A 190 11.15 12.59 -2.06
C PHE A 190 11.04 12.00 -0.65
N THR A 191 10.36 12.68 0.27
CA THR A 191 10.15 12.15 1.63
C THR A 191 9.30 10.88 1.59
N GLY A 192 8.23 10.87 0.78
CA GLY A 192 7.37 9.69 0.65
C GLY A 192 8.09 8.48 0.07
N THR A 193 8.90 8.69 -0.97
CA THR A 193 9.70 7.63 -1.61
C THR A 193 10.79 7.10 -0.69
N ILE A 194 11.57 7.98 -0.05
CA ILE A 194 12.61 7.58 0.91
C ILE A 194 11.98 6.83 2.10
N ALA A 195 10.85 7.32 2.64
CA ALA A 195 10.17 6.64 3.73
C ALA A 195 9.72 5.22 3.35
N LEU A 196 9.17 5.04 2.15
CA LEU A 196 8.77 3.73 1.65
C LEU A 196 9.99 2.79 1.55
N ILE A 197 11.11 3.25 0.99
CA ILE A 197 12.36 2.47 0.90
C ILE A 197 12.89 2.10 2.29
N ILE A 198 12.93 3.05 3.23
CA ILE A 198 13.39 2.80 4.60
C ILE A 198 12.52 1.74 5.28
N ILE A 199 11.20 1.81 5.13
CA ILE A 199 10.30 0.82 5.71
C ILE A 199 10.54 -0.54 5.07
N THR A 200 10.73 -0.62 3.75
CA THR A 200 11.05 -1.91 3.09
C THR A 200 12.37 -2.49 3.58
N ILE A 201 13.42 -1.68 3.71
CA ILE A 201 14.71 -2.14 4.24
C ILE A 201 14.56 -2.59 5.69
N ALA A 202 13.87 -1.81 6.52
CA ALA A 202 13.60 -2.17 7.91
C ALA A 202 12.91 -3.52 7.99
N ASP A 203 11.91 -3.75 7.14
CA ASP A 203 11.17 -5.02 7.06
C ASP A 203 12.02 -6.22 6.70
N MET A 204 13.00 -6.06 5.82
CA MET A 204 13.92 -7.14 5.49
C MET A 204 14.89 -7.46 6.63
N THR A 205 15.19 -6.49 7.48
CA THR A 205 16.22 -6.61 8.52
C THR A 205 15.68 -7.05 9.87
N ILE A 206 14.41 -6.74 10.17
CA ILE A 206 13.80 -7.05 11.47
C ILE A 206 13.21 -8.46 11.42
N ALA A 207 13.79 -9.37 12.20
CA ALA A 207 13.44 -10.80 12.14
C ALA A 207 12.03 -11.18 12.61
N ASN A 208 11.29 -10.26 13.26
CA ASN A 208 10.07 -10.58 14.02
C ASN A 208 8.91 -9.59 13.82
N ILE A 209 9.04 -8.56 12.97
CA ILE A 209 7.98 -7.58 12.74
C ILE A 209 7.97 -7.24 11.25
N ASN A 210 6.89 -7.62 10.57
CA ASN A 210 6.69 -7.30 9.16
C ASN A 210 5.59 -6.25 9.00
N ILE A 211 6.02 -5.04 8.64
CA ILE A 211 5.25 -3.84 8.37
C ILE A 211 4.64 -3.89 6.96
N LEU A 212 5.37 -4.42 5.97
CA LEU A 212 5.02 -4.48 4.54
C LEU A 212 4.93 -5.92 4.03
N LEU A 213 5.83 -6.78 4.48
CA LEU A 213 6.04 -8.16 4.05
C LEU A 213 4.97 -9.08 4.63
N PHE A 214 4.66 -10.16 3.92
CA PHE A 214 3.62 -11.10 4.28
C PHE A 214 4.16 -12.27 5.10
N ASN A 215 4.09 -12.24 6.44
CA ASN A 215 4.40 -13.43 7.25
C ASN A 215 3.14 -14.24 7.57
N ASN A 216 2.99 -15.43 6.97
CA ASN A 216 1.83 -16.28 7.19
C ASN A 216 1.71 -16.83 8.64
N GLN A 217 2.81 -16.95 9.38
CA GLN A 217 2.81 -17.60 10.71
C GLN A 217 2.27 -16.68 11.82
N ASN A 218 2.68 -15.41 11.83
CA ASN A 218 2.28 -14.42 12.84
C ASN A 218 1.40 -13.29 12.29
N TYR A 219 0.90 -13.43 11.05
CA TYR A 219 0.22 -12.35 10.31
C TYR A 219 -0.84 -11.60 11.10
N PHE A 220 -1.66 -12.35 11.85
CA PHE A 220 -2.75 -11.79 12.63
C PHE A 220 -2.26 -11.00 13.85
N ILE A 221 -1.25 -11.50 14.55
CA ILE A 221 -0.70 -10.86 15.75
C ILE A 221 0.06 -9.59 15.34
N ASP A 222 0.96 -9.71 14.36
CA ASP A 222 1.77 -8.60 13.86
C ASP A 222 0.87 -7.52 13.24
N GLY A 223 -0.14 -7.94 12.46
CA GLY A 223 -1.13 -7.04 11.89
C GLY A 223 -1.92 -6.27 12.95
N ILE A 224 -2.37 -6.92 14.02
CA ILE A 224 -3.07 -6.24 15.13
C ILE A 224 -2.15 -5.25 15.85
N ILE A 225 -0.90 -5.64 16.13
CA ILE A 225 0.09 -4.76 16.77
C ILE A 225 0.34 -3.53 15.91
N LEU A 226 0.58 -3.72 14.60
CA LEU A 226 0.77 -2.63 13.65
C LEU A 226 -0.43 -1.71 13.57
N ASN A 227 -1.63 -2.27 13.57
CA ASN A 227 -2.87 -1.48 13.56
C ASN A 227 -3.00 -0.62 14.81
N ILE A 228 -2.66 -1.14 15.99
CA ILE A 228 -2.65 -0.38 17.24
C ILE A 228 -1.59 0.73 17.17
N VAL A 229 -0.38 0.42 16.72
CA VAL A 229 0.73 1.39 16.60
C VAL A 229 0.37 2.52 15.62
N PHE A 230 -0.10 2.19 14.42
CA PHE A 230 -0.53 3.20 13.44
C PHE A 230 -1.70 4.03 13.94
N PHE A 231 -2.69 3.40 14.59
CA PHE A 231 -3.81 4.12 15.17
C PHE A 231 -3.36 5.12 16.25
N LEU A 232 -2.45 4.71 17.14
CA LEU A 232 -1.89 5.59 18.17
C LEU A 232 -1.07 6.72 17.55
N LEU A 233 -0.23 6.43 16.55
CA LEU A 233 0.58 7.44 15.86
C LEU A 233 -0.27 8.48 15.12
N VAL A 234 -1.40 8.05 14.55
CA VAL A 234 -2.38 8.95 13.91
C VAL A 234 -3.14 9.76 14.97
N LYS A 235 -3.56 9.15 16.08
CA LYS A 235 -4.41 9.78 17.11
C LYS A 235 -3.66 10.74 18.04
N TYR A 236 -2.45 10.40 18.47
CA TYR A 236 -1.68 11.15 19.47
C TYR A 236 -0.75 12.22 18.89
N ARG A 237 -0.77 12.45 17.58
CA ARG A 237 0.08 13.47 16.96
C ARG A 237 -0.45 14.87 17.27
N LYS A 238 0.40 15.70 17.90
CA LYS A 238 0.11 17.13 18.10
C LYS A 238 -0.16 17.77 16.74
N PRO A 239 -1.24 18.58 16.60
CA PRO A 239 -1.49 19.31 15.36
C PRO A 239 -0.27 20.18 15.06
N VAL A 240 0.22 20.09 13.82
CA VAL A 240 1.39 20.80 13.29
C VAL A 240 1.44 22.23 13.87
N ARG A 241 2.29 22.45 14.88
CA ARG A 241 2.71 23.79 15.31
C ARG A 241 3.75 24.24 14.29
N SER A 242 3.73 25.50 13.88
CA SER A 242 4.55 26.09 12.80
C SER A 242 4.21 25.62 11.37
N ILE A 243 3.08 26.08 10.85
CA ILE A 243 3.12 26.61 9.48
C ILE A 243 3.30 28.11 9.71
N GLN A 244 4.55 28.59 9.66
CA GLN A 244 4.75 30.02 9.47
C GLN A 244 4.21 30.31 8.08
N LEU A 245 3.03 30.96 8.03
CA LEU A 245 2.55 31.52 6.80
C LEU A 245 3.63 32.51 6.36
N PRO A 246 4.26 32.33 5.17
CA PRO A 246 5.03 33.41 4.61
C PRO A 246 4.03 34.55 4.41
N TYR A 247 4.21 35.62 5.17
CA TYR A 247 3.65 36.92 4.82
C TYR A 247 4.19 37.34 3.45
#